data_AF-A0A1E4RA70-F1
#
_entry.id   AF-A0A1E4RA70-F1
#
_cell.length_a   1.000
_cell.length_b   1.000
_cell.length_c   1.000
_cell.angle_alpha   90.00
_cell.angle_beta   90.00
_cell.angle_gamma   90.00
#
_symmetry.space_group_name_H-M   'P 1'
#
loop_
_entity.id
_entity.type
_entity.pdbx_description
1 polymer ?
#
loop_
_entity_poly.entity_id
_entity_poly.type
_entity_poly.pdbx_seq_one_letter_code
_entity_poly.pdbx_strand_id
1 'polypeptide(L)'
;MFKKLAFFMLFVLSFTLLFSFGGEKASASEELSNAPDLSYETYEKLVNEGILGEDISYDLWVSINTESSEGGAFSSGVDEPTISTLAAYTLKTGDILISNGTSSAGLTGHAGIAISTSEILHISGPGAYPTVVSLDTWVSIYGKGKGGNVKTEVYRIASSYDASQAANWASNNYKGKKYSYGITTTLHKLDPTYCSKIVWQAYLNGPYSAQVFNPAGMIVLPYSLPSYFKKEADIKQVTTI
;
A
#
# COMPACT_ATOMS: atom_id res chain seq x y z
N MET A 1 -50.60 -52.53 22.01
CA MET A 1 -50.09 -53.85 21.62
C MET A 1 -48.67 -53.66 21.07
N PHE A 2 -47.70 -53.52 21.97
CA PHE A 2 -46.29 -53.31 21.63
C PHE A 2 -45.52 -54.57 21.99
N LYS A 3 -44.84 -55.18 21.01
CA LYS A 3 -43.94 -56.31 21.23
C LYS A 3 -42.55 -55.96 20.67
N LYS A 4 -41.60 -55.88 21.62
CA LYS A 4 -40.26 -56.49 21.66
C LYS A 4 -39.26 -56.03 20.56
N LEU A 5 -37.99 -55.78 20.86
CA LEU A 5 -37.10 -56.71 21.52
C LEU A 5 -35.85 -55.96 22.02
N ALA A 6 -35.46 -56.22 23.26
CA ALA A 6 -34.17 -55.84 23.83
C ALA A 6 -33.10 -56.86 23.43
N PHE A 7 -31.85 -56.43 23.24
CA PHE A 7 -30.70 -57.28 23.53
C PHE A 7 -29.56 -56.46 24.13
N PHE A 8 -29.11 -56.95 25.26
CA PHE A 8 -28.06 -56.45 26.12
C PHE A 8 -26.82 -57.28 25.83
N MET A 9 -25.66 -56.66 25.56
CA MET A 9 -24.40 -57.37 25.81
C MET A 9 -23.26 -56.39 26.07
N LEU A 10 -22.95 -56.29 27.36
CA LEU A 10 -21.74 -55.72 27.92
C LEU A 10 -20.62 -56.78 27.77
N PHE A 11 -19.51 -56.45 27.12
CA PHE A 11 -18.26 -57.19 27.29
C PHE A 11 -17.09 -56.21 27.40
N VAL A 12 -16.52 -56.16 28.60
CA VAL A 12 -15.27 -55.49 28.90
C VAL A 12 -14.15 -56.49 28.59
N LEU A 13 -13.16 -56.12 27.78
CA LEU A 13 -11.81 -56.63 27.96
C LEU A 13 -10.77 -55.65 27.40
N SER A 14 -9.91 -55.20 28.29
CA SER A 14 -8.70 -54.43 28.03
C SER A 14 -7.67 -55.25 27.25
N PHE A 15 -7.03 -54.65 26.24
CA PHE A 15 -5.65 -54.99 25.91
C PHE A 15 -4.95 -53.76 25.32
N THR A 16 -4.06 -53.19 26.11
CA THR A 16 -3.05 -52.22 25.65
C THR A 16 -2.06 -52.93 24.74
N LEU A 17 -1.95 -52.50 23.48
CA LEU A 17 -0.75 -52.73 22.69
C LEU A 17 -0.28 -51.40 22.09
N LEU A 18 0.85 -50.93 22.59
CA LEU A 18 1.67 -49.90 21.98
C LEU A 18 2.17 -50.41 20.62
N PHE A 19 1.76 -49.75 19.55
CA PHE A 19 2.54 -49.70 18.31
C PHE A 19 2.69 -48.24 17.90
N SER A 20 3.89 -47.74 18.15
CA SER A 20 4.45 -46.57 17.49
C SER A 20 4.67 -46.94 16.02
N PHE A 21 4.06 -46.23 15.07
CA PHE A 21 4.67 -45.94 13.76
C PHE A 21 3.83 -44.91 12.99
N GLY A 22 4.49 -43.80 12.65
CA GLY A 22 4.29 -43.10 11.38
C GLY A 22 2.97 -42.38 11.16
N GLY A 23 2.95 -41.09 11.47
CA GLY A 23 1.90 -40.18 11.03
C GLY A 23 1.95 -38.87 11.78
N GLU A 24 3.08 -38.16 11.71
CA GLU A 24 3.08 -36.72 11.97
C GLU A 24 2.03 -36.13 11.03
N LYS A 25 0.86 -35.80 11.59
CA LYS A 25 0.01 -34.79 11.01
C LYS A 25 0.84 -33.52 11.08
N ALA A 26 1.57 -33.23 10.00
CA ALA A 26 2.05 -31.91 9.70
C ALA A 26 0.83 -30.99 9.90
N SER A 27 0.85 -30.20 10.97
CA SER A 27 -0.02 -29.05 11.05
C SER A 27 0.41 -28.19 9.88
N ALA A 28 -0.38 -28.17 8.82
CA ALA A 28 -0.27 -27.15 7.81
C ALA A 28 -0.35 -25.83 8.57
N SER A 29 0.82 -25.21 8.73
CA SER A 29 0.94 -23.82 9.11
C SER A 29 0.06 -23.06 8.12
N GLU A 30 -1.00 -22.44 8.61
CA GLU A 30 -1.60 -21.30 7.91
C GLU A 30 -0.52 -20.20 7.89
N GLU A 31 0.43 -20.33 6.96
CA GLU A 31 1.06 -19.16 6.39
C GLU A 31 -0.06 -18.41 5.66
N LEU A 32 -0.62 -17.44 6.37
CA LEU A 32 -1.53 -16.44 5.83
C LEU A 32 -0.76 -15.68 4.73
N SER A 33 -0.87 -16.16 3.49
CA SER A 33 -0.27 -15.50 2.34
C SER A 33 -0.86 -14.09 2.23
N ASN A 34 -0.03 -13.05 2.41
CA ASN A 34 -0.38 -11.64 2.20
C ASN A 34 -0.65 -11.30 0.71
N ALA A 35 -0.95 -12.30 -0.13
CA ALA A 35 -1.24 -12.09 -1.54
C ALA A 35 -2.65 -11.49 -1.70
N PRO A 36 -2.82 -10.46 -2.55
CA PRO A 36 -4.15 -9.94 -2.85
C PRO A 36 -5.04 -11.05 -3.45
N ASP A 37 -6.32 -11.08 -3.08
CA ASP A 37 -7.30 -11.92 -3.78
C ASP A 37 -7.50 -11.36 -5.19
N LEU A 38 -6.97 -12.07 -6.19
CA LEU A 38 -7.04 -11.68 -7.60
C LEU A 38 -8.25 -12.29 -8.32
N SER A 39 -9.31 -12.65 -7.59
CA SER A 39 -10.55 -13.13 -8.20
C SER A 39 -11.27 -12.05 -9.03
N TYR A 40 -11.98 -12.50 -10.08
CA TYR A 40 -12.83 -11.60 -10.87
C TYR A 40 -13.94 -10.95 -10.03
N GLU A 41 -14.47 -11.66 -9.03
CA GLU A 41 -15.47 -11.12 -8.09
C GLU A 41 -14.90 -9.93 -7.29
N THR A 42 -13.66 -10.06 -6.80
CA THR A 42 -12.97 -8.94 -6.14
C THR A 42 -12.77 -7.78 -7.11
N TYR A 43 -12.34 -8.04 -8.35
CA TYR A 43 -12.24 -6.99 -9.37
C TYR A 43 -13.59 -6.28 -9.62
N GLU A 44 -14.67 -7.01 -9.83
CA GLU A 44 -16.01 -6.42 -10.06
C GLU A 44 -16.46 -5.57 -8.87
N LYS A 45 -16.19 -6.03 -7.65
CA LYS A 45 -16.45 -5.27 -6.43
C LYS A 45 -15.68 -3.94 -6.43
N LEU A 46 -14.39 -3.96 -6.77
CA LEU A 46 -13.56 -2.75 -6.81
C LEU A 46 -14.03 -1.74 -7.87
N VAL A 47 -14.52 -2.22 -9.02
CA VAL A 47 -15.14 -1.37 -10.05
C VAL A 47 -16.47 -0.80 -9.53
N ASN A 48 -17.34 -1.62 -8.94
CA ASN A 48 -18.64 -1.20 -8.41
C ASN A 48 -18.54 -0.20 -7.24
N GLU A 49 -17.48 -0.32 -6.43
CA GLU A 49 -17.18 0.62 -5.34
C GLU A 49 -16.49 1.91 -5.84
N GLY A 50 -16.23 2.03 -7.15
CA GLY A 50 -15.59 3.19 -7.76
C GLY A 50 -14.10 3.34 -7.43
N ILE A 51 -13.47 2.26 -6.95
CA ILE A 51 -12.03 2.24 -6.64
C ILE A 51 -11.23 2.17 -7.93
N LEU A 52 -11.60 1.22 -8.80
CA LEU A 52 -11.07 1.11 -10.15
C LEU A 52 -12.01 1.83 -11.10
N GLY A 53 -11.46 2.64 -11.99
CA GLY A 53 -12.21 3.20 -13.10
C GLY A 53 -12.62 2.12 -14.10
N GLU A 54 -13.68 2.40 -14.86
CA GLU A 54 -14.16 1.54 -15.96
C GLU A 54 -13.09 1.31 -17.05
N ASP A 55 -12.05 2.14 -17.08
CA ASP A 55 -10.91 2.03 -18.01
C ASP A 55 -9.84 1.03 -17.55
N ILE A 56 -9.95 0.48 -16.34
CA ILE A 56 -9.07 -0.57 -15.83
C ILE A 56 -9.64 -1.94 -16.19
N SER A 57 -8.98 -2.69 -17.06
CA SER A 57 -9.36 -4.07 -17.35
C SER A 57 -8.95 -5.02 -16.22
N TYR A 58 -9.63 -6.16 -16.12
CA TYR A 58 -9.25 -7.23 -15.20
C TYR A 58 -7.79 -7.67 -15.39
N ASP A 59 -7.35 -7.88 -16.64
CA ASP A 59 -5.98 -8.31 -16.94
C ASP A 59 -4.93 -7.26 -16.51
N LEU A 60 -5.23 -5.97 -16.71
CA LEU A 60 -4.37 -4.88 -16.26
C LEU A 60 -4.32 -4.81 -14.73
N TRP A 61 -5.45 -4.99 -14.07
CA TRP A 61 -5.51 -5.03 -12.61
C TRP A 61 -4.72 -6.21 -12.04
N VAL A 62 -4.86 -7.41 -12.63
CA VAL A 62 -4.06 -8.59 -12.26
C VAL A 62 -2.57 -8.30 -12.46
N SER A 63 -2.16 -7.78 -13.63
CA SER A 63 -0.74 -7.54 -13.94
C SER A 63 -0.11 -6.57 -12.94
N ILE A 64 -0.80 -5.48 -12.63
CA ILE A 64 -0.34 -4.47 -11.67
C ILE A 64 -0.18 -5.06 -10.26
N ASN A 65 -1.12 -5.90 -9.82
CA ASN A 65 -1.04 -6.50 -8.50
C ASN A 65 0.10 -7.51 -8.40
N THR A 66 0.29 -8.33 -9.43
CA THR A 66 1.42 -9.25 -9.52
C THR A 66 2.75 -8.48 -9.48
N GLU A 67 2.92 -7.46 -10.33
CA GLU A 67 4.11 -6.60 -10.33
C GLU A 67 4.36 -5.95 -8.96
N SER A 68 3.32 -5.47 -8.29
CA SER A 68 3.45 -4.85 -6.96
C SER A 68 3.90 -5.84 -5.89
N SER A 69 3.46 -7.10 -5.99
CA SER A 69 3.83 -8.17 -5.05
C SER A 69 5.25 -8.68 -5.27
N GLU A 70 5.74 -8.67 -6.52
CA GLU A 70 7.08 -9.10 -6.88
C GLU A 70 8.13 -7.99 -6.69
N GLY A 71 7.76 -6.74 -6.96
CA GLY A 71 8.61 -5.55 -6.78
C GLY A 71 8.65 -5.01 -5.35
N GLY A 72 7.78 -5.52 -4.46
CA GLY A 72 7.58 -5.08 -3.09
C GLY A 72 8.64 -5.52 -2.08
N ALA A 73 9.90 -5.67 -2.49
CA ALA A 73 11.01 -5.79 -1.55
C ALA A 73 11.24 -4.43 -0.87
N PHE A 74 10.35 -4.09 0.08
CA PHE A 74 10.66 -3.19 1.17
C PHE A 74 12.03 -3.59 1.71
N SER A 75 12.96 -2.64 1.85
CA SER A 75 14.30 -2.98 2.30
C SER A 75 14.24 -3.65 3.67
N SER A 76 14.39 -4.98 3.70
CA SER A 76 14.51 -5.76 4.94
C SER A 76 15.78 -5.43 5.73
N GLY A 77 16.58 -4.45 5.28
CA GLY A 77 17.88 -4.09 5.84
C GLY A 77 17.91 -2.79 6.64
N VAL A 78 16.77 -2.12 6.87
CA VAL A 78 16.71 -0.97 7.78
C VAL A 78 15.99 -1.40 9.05
N ASP A 79 16.67 -1.25 10.19
CA ASP A 79 16.16 -1.56 11.53
C ASP A 79 14.71 -1.09 11.70
N GLU A 80 13.89 -1.87 12.42
CA GLU A 80 12.52 -1.48 12.77
C GLU A 80 12.47 -0.03 13.27
N PRO A 81 11.55 0.80 12.76
CA PRO A 81 11.47 2.20 13.18
C PRO A 81 11.27 2.25 14.70
N THR A 82 12.22 2.86 15.39
CA THR A 82 12.12 3.05 16.84
C THR A 82 11.34 4.33 17.12
N ILE A 83 10.67 4.44 18.28
CA ILE A 83 10.05 5.71 18.69
C ILE A 83 11.05 6.89 18.63
N SER A 84 12.34 6.61 18.78
CA SER A 84 13.44 7.56 18.62
C SER A 84 13.63 8.07 17.18
N THR A 85 13.45 7.23 16.15
CA THR A 85 13.59 7.67 14.74
C THR A 85 12.46 8.61 14.33
N LEU A 86 11.22 8.36 14.79
CA LEU A 86 10.10 9.28 14.58
C LEU A 86 10.32 10.63 15.26
N ALA A 87 10.72 10.63 16.54
CA ALA A 87 10.96 11.85 17.30
C ALA A 87 12.14 12.69 16.75
N ALA A 88 13.09 12.05 16.06
CA ALA A 88 14.24 12.71 15.47
C ALA A 88 14.02 13.20 14.03
N TYR A 89 13.04 12.63 13.31
CA TYR A 89 12.87 12.97 11.90
C TYR A 89 12.13 14.30 11.71
N THR A 90 12.75 15.19 10.93
CA THR A 90 12.13 16.44 10.50
C THR A 90 11.81 16.37 9.02
N LEU A 91 10.52 16.50 8.68
CA LEU A 91 10.07 16.60 7.30
C LEU A 91 10.72 17.80 6.60
N LYS A 92 11.09 17.59 5.34
CA LYS A 92 11.46 18.63 4.40
C LYS A 92 10.42 18.71 3.29
N THR A 93 10.20 19.92 2.80
CA THR A 93 9.36 20.16 1.64
C THR A 93 9.81 19.32 0.45
N GLY A 94 8.85 18.61 -0.15
CA GLY A 94 9.04 17.68 -1.25
C GLY A 94 9.39 16.25 -0.84
N ASP A 95 9.56 15.95 0.45
CA ASP A 95 9.71 14.56 0.90
C ASP A 95 8.56 13.69 0.41
N ILE A 96 8.90 12.49 -0.05
CA ILE A 96 7.95 11.50 -0.57
C ILE A 96 7.83 10.42 0.49
N LEU A 97 6.64 10.23 1.03
CA LEU A 97 6.36 9.22 2.03
C LEU A 97 5.68 8.05 1.36
N ILE A 98 6.22 6.84 1.52
CA ILE A 98 5.66 5.59 1.00
C ILE A 98 5.49 4.65 2.17
N SER A 99 4.25 4.26 2.46
CA SER A 99 3.92 3.36 3.56
C SER A 99 3.38 2.04 3.06
N ASN A 100 3.66 0.96 3.79
CA ASN A 100 2.98 -0.33 3.64
C ASN A 100 1.66 -0.44 4.44
N GLY A 101 1.26 0.60 5.16
CA GLY A 101 -0.01 0.70 5.86
C GLY A 101 -1.16 1.11 4.93
N THR A 102 -1.96 0.13 4.47
CA THR A 102 -3.18 0.23 3.59
C THR A 102 -2.89 0.63 2.12
N SER A 103 -3.67 0.26 1.07
CA SER A 103 -5.04 -0.31 1.00
C SER A 103 -5.18 -1.58 0.13
N SER A 104 -6.17 -2.40 0.50
CA SER A 104 -6.56 -3.72 -0.02
C SER A 104 -7.42 -3.67 -1.29
N ALA A 105 -7.04 -2.83 -2.25
CA ALA A 105 -7.89 -2.50 -3.40
C ALA A 105 -7.15 -2.54 -4.75
N GLY A 106 -6.09 -3.35 -4.84
CA GLY A 106 -5.38 -3.59 -6.10
C GLY A 106 -4.11 -2.78 -6.32
N LEU A 107 -3.75 -1.87 -5.40
CA LEU A 107 -2.44 -1.20 -5.37
C LEU A 107 -1.93 -1.29 -3.94
N THR A 108 -0.92 -2.11 -3.72
CA THR A 108 -0.34 -2.28 -2.39
C THR A 108 0.42 -1.02 -1.97
N GLY A 109 0.22 -0.59 -0.72
CA GLY A 109 0.85 0.58 -0.13
C GLY A 109 0.10 1.90 -0.30
N HIS A 110 0.64 2.95 0.31
CA HIS A 110 0.09 4.30 0.32
C HIS A 110 1.20 5.34 0.14
N ALA A 111 0.88 6.49 -0.45
CA ALA A 111 1.87 7.52 -0.76
C ALA A 111 1.39 8.95 -0.45
N GLY A 112 2.34 9.83 -0.14
CA GLY A 112 2.10 11.24 0.15
C GLY A 112 3.32 12.10 -0.17
N ILE A 113 3.08 13.41 -0.31
CA ILE A 113 4.14 14.40 -0.52
C ILE A 113 4.09 15.44 0.60
N ALA A 114 5.25 15.72 1.21
CA ALA A 114 5.39 16.82 2.14
C ALA A 114 5.30 18.15 1.39
N ILE A 115 4.22 18.89 1.58
CA ILE A 115 4.03 20.22 0.96
C ILE A 115 4.66 21.34 1.78
N SER A 116 5.08 21.04 3.01
CA SER A 116 5.86 21.91 3.89
C SER A 116 6.69 21.05 4.86
N THR A 117 7.36 21.67 5.83
CA THR A 117 8.09 20.96 6.90
C THR A 117 7.18 20.32 7.96
N SER A 118 5.85 20.46 7.85
CA SER A 118 4.90 19.90 8.82
C SER A 118 3.62 19.35 8.21
N GLU A 119 3.42 19.51 6.89
CA GLU A 119 2.20 19.15 6.20
C GLU A 119 2.47 18.11 5.11
N ILE A 120 1.77 16.99 5.14
CA ILE A 120 1.80 15.93 4.13
C ILE A 120 0.45 15.91 3.41
N LEU A 121 0.47 16.06 2.09
CA LEU A 121 -0.69 15.97 1.23
C LEU A 121 -0.85 14.55 0.69
N HIS A 122 -2.06 13.99 0.82
CA HIS A 122 -2.43 12.67 0.32
C HIS A 122 -3.95 12.55 0.11
N ILE A 123 -4.43 11.40 -0.35
CA ILE A 123 -5.85 11.04 -0.38
C ILE A 123 -6.02 9.63 0.19
N SER A 124 -6.92 9.44 1.16
CA SER A 124 -6.94 8.22 1.99
C SER A 124 -7.64 7.01 1.36
N GLY A 125 -8.28 7.16 0.21
CA GLY A 125 -9.03 6.09 -0.43
C GLY A 125 -10.43 6.50 -0.90
N PRO A 126 -11.27 5.52 -1.26
CA PRO A 126 -12.63 5.75 -1.76
C PRO A 126 -13.47 6.61 -0.82
N GLY A 127 -14.24 7.54 -1.39
CA GLY A 127 -15.08 8.48 -0.64
C GLY A 127 -14.35 9.63 0.06
N ALA A 128 -13.01 9.66 0.03
CA ALA A 128 -12.22 10.76 0.55
C ALA A 128 -11.86 11.79 -0.53
N TYR A 129 -11.37 12.94 -0.08
CA TYR A 129 -10.81 14.00 -0.91
C TYR A 129 -9.33 14.21 -0.55
N PRO A 130 -8.52 14.83 -1.43
CA PRO A 130 -7.18 15.26 -1.09
C PRO A 130 -7.16 16.09 0.21
N THR A 131 -6.36 15.65 1.17
CA THR A 131 -6.27 16.23 2.51
C THR A 131 -4.83 16.36 2.97
N VAL A 132 -4.62 17.16 4.01
CA VAL A 132 -3.32 17.43 4.60
C VAL A 132 -3.30 16.93 6.04
N VAL A 133 -2.24 16.22 6.40
CA VAL A 133 -2.00 15.67 7.75
C VAL A 133 -0.60 16.02 8.24
N SER A 134 -0.38 15.99 9.56
CA SER A 134 0.97 16.07 10.14
C SER A 134 1.72 14.75 10.02
N LEU A 135 3.03 14.75 10.27
CA LEU A 135 3.83 13.52 10.35
C LEU A 135 3.27 12.55 11.41
N ASP A 136 2.92 13.06 12.59
CA ASP A 136 2.36 12.23 13.67
C ASP A 136 1.04 11.59 13.27
N THR A 137 0.18 12.34 12.57
CA THR A 137 -1.08 11.81 12.06
C THR A 137 -0.84 10.80 10.94
N TRP A 138 0.08 11.08 10.02
CA TRP A 138 0.51 10.13 8.99
C TRP A 138 0.96 8.81 9.61
N VAL A 139 1.88 8.85 10.57
CA VAL A 139 2.37 7.63 11.25
C VAL A 139 1.29 6.99 12.12
N SER A 140 0.36 7.76 12.69
CA SER A 140 -0.76 7.15 13.41
C SER A 140 -1.72 6.38 12.50
N ILE A 141 -1.96 6.86 11.27
CA ILE A 141 -2.91 6.26 10.32
C ILE A 141 -2.23 5.16 9.50
N TYR A 142 -1.02 5.44 9.03
CA TYR A 142 -0.27 4.64 8.06
C TYR A 142 1.01 4.04 8.63
N GLY A 143 1.36 4.31 9.89
CA GLY A 143 2.52 3.73 10.58
C GLY A 143 2.15 2.57 11.52
N LYS A 144 0.86 2.25 11.69
CA LYS A 144 0.36 1.17 12.56
C LYS A 144 -0.54 0.21 11.79
N GLY A 145 0.02 -0.87 11.29
CA GLY A 145 -0.76 -1.97 10.71
C GLY A 145 -1.04 -3.08 11.73
N LYS A 146 -1.98 -3.95 11.38
CA LYS A 146 -2.21 -5.21 12.10
C LYS A 146 -0.91 -6.02 12.11
N GLY A 147 -0.40 -6.37 13.30
CA GLY A 147 0.78 -7.22 13.46
C GLY A 147 2.12 -6.50 13.65
N GLY A 148 2.16 -5.16 13.70
CA GLY A 148 3.34 -4.40 14.20
C GLY A 148 4.46 -4.09 13.20
N ASN A 149 4.36 -4.52 11.94
CA ASN A 149 5.44 -4.38 10.93
C ASN A 149 5.19 -3.27 9.90
N VAL A 150 4.58 -2.16 10.30
CA VAL A 150 4.31 -1.07 9.37
C VAL A 150 5.46 -0.07 9.36
N LYS A 151 5.85 0.30 8.14
CA LYS A 151 7.04 1.07 7.85
C LYS A 151 6.69 2.11 6.78
N THR A 152 7.00 3.37 7.08
CA THR A 152 7.00 4.44 6.08
C THR A 152 8.43 4.72 5.67
N GLU A 153 8.75 4.50 4.40
CA GLU A 153 10.00 4.96 3.81
C GLU A 153 9.84 6.40 3.36
N VAL A 154 10.83 7.23 3.71
CA VAL A 154 10.86 8.60 3.23
C VAL A 154 11.95 8.74 2.18
N TYR A 155 11.57 9.21 1.00
CA TYR A 155 12.46 9.47 -0.12
C TYR A 155 12.60 10.97 -0.37
N ARG A 156 13.76 11.37 -0.88
CA ARG A 156 14.08 12.77 -1.20
C ARG A 156 14.94 12.84 -2.46
N ILE A 157 14.61 13.77 -3.36
CA ILE A 157 15.46 14.11 -4.51
C ILE A 157 16.59 15.07 -4.10
N ALA A 158 17.69 15.09 -4.84
CA ALA A 158 18.85 15.92 -4.49
C ALA A 158 18.57 17.43 -4.60
N SER A 159 17.79 17.84 -5.61
CA SER A 159 17.45 19.25 -5.86
C SER A 159 16.36 19.75 -4.91
N SER A 160 16.73 20.53 -3.89
CA SER A 160 15.77 21.16 -2.98
C SER A 160 14.87 22.19 -3.67
N TYR A 161 15.34 22.80 -4.77
CA TYR A 161 14.53 23.68 -5.60
C TYR A 161 13.40 22.92 -6.26
N ASP A 162 13.70 21.83 -6.96
CA ASP A 162 12.69 21.02 -7.66
C ASP A 162 11.73 20.36 -6.67
N ALA A 163 12.24 19.91 -5.51
CA ALA A 163 11.41 19.38 -4.42
C ALA A 163 10.38 20.42 -3.93
N SER A 164 10.82 21.68 -3.78
CA SER A 164 9.94 22.80 -3.42
C SER A 164 8.93 23.13 -4.52
N GLN A 165 9.33 23.11 -5.79
CA GLN A 165 8.41 23.32 -6.90
C GLN A 165 7.35 22.22 -7.00
N ALA A 166 7.74 20.95 -6.82
CA ALA A 166 6.81 19.83 -6.77
C ALA A 166 5.79 20.00 -5.63
N ALA A 167 6.26 20.31 -4.42
CA ALA A 167 5.41 20.57 -3.26
C ALA A 167 4.42 21.72 -3.50
N ASN A 168 4.89 22.84 -4.06
CA ASN A 168 4.04 24.00 -4.39
C ASN A 168 2.99 23.63 -5.44
N TRP A 169 3.38 22.90 -6.48
CA TRP A 169 2.45 22.44 -7.50
C TRP A 169 1.38 21.54 -6.90
N ALA A 170 1.77 20.57 -6.06
CA ALA A 170 0.82 19.68 -5.40
C ALA A 170 -0.15 20.46 -4.50
N SER A 171 0.37 21.37 -3.68
CA SER A 171 -0.44 22.24 -2.82
C SER A 171 -1.47 23.03 -3.64
N ASN A 172 -1.05 23.72 -4.71
CA ASN A 172 -1.94 24.55 -5.53
C ASN A 172 -3.02 23.75 -6.27
N ASN A 173 -2.69 22.53 -6.71
CA ASN A 173 -3.57 21.73 -7.54
C ASN A 173 -4.47 20.78 -6.75
N TYR A 174 -4.12 20.40 -5.53
CA TYR A 174 -4.83 19.38 -4.75
C TYR A 174 -5.28 19.83 -3.36
N LYS A 175 -4.55 20.70 -2.64
CA LYS A 175 -4.90 21.09 -1.27
C LYS A 175 -6.30 21.73 -1.26
N GLY A 176 -7.22 21.13 -0.50
CA GLY A 176 -8.60 21.61 -0.36
C GLY A 176 -9.49 21.41 -1.58
N LYS A 177 -9.05 20.66 -2.61
CA LYS A 177 -9.90 20.30 -3.75
C LYS A 177 -10.79 19.12 -3.41
N LYS A 178 -11.95 19.04 -4.06
CA LYS A 178 -12.94 17.95 -3.88
C LYS A 178 -12.88 16.93 -5.03
N TYR A 179 -11.68 16.55 -5.45
CA TYR A 179 -11.50 15.53 -6.49
C TYR A 179 -11.78 14.14 -5.92
N SER A 180 -12.52 13.33 -6.65
CA SER A 180 -12.88 11.99 -6.18
C SER A 180 -11.65 11.08 -6.17
N TYR A 181 -11.68 10.10 -5.27
CA TYR A 181 -10.74 8.99 -5.34
C TYR A 181 -11.09 8.09 -6.52
N GLY A 182 -10.08 7.64 -7.26
CA GLY A 182 -10.25 6.61 -8.28
C GLY A 182 -8.95 6.31 -9.03
N ILE A 183 -8.65 5.02 -9.19
CA ILE A 183 -7.51 4.51 -9.95
C ILE A 183 -7.94 4.42 -11.41
N THR A 184 -7.35 5.27 -12.26
CA THR A 184 -7.63 5.34 -13.70
C THR A 184 -6.33 5.48 -14.47
N THR A 185 -6.34 5.08 -15.74
CA THR A 185 -5.24 5.26 -16.69
C THR A 185 -5.06 6.73 -17.13
N THR A 186 -6.00 7.61 -16.76
CA THR A 186 -5.97 9.04 -17.11
C THR A 186 -5.02 9.84 -16.21
N LEU A 187 -3.72 9.53 -16.29
CA LEU A 187 -2.71 10.07 -15.38
C LEU A 187 -2.57 11.58 -15.37
N HIS A 188 -2.88 12.28 -16.46
CA HIS A 188 -2.74 13.75 -16.52
C HIS A 188 -3.98 14.51 -16.04
N LYS A 189 -5.13 13.85 -15.86
CA LYS A 189 -6.31 14.49 -15.26
C LYS A 189 -6.11 14.60 -13.75
N LEU A 190 -6.54 15.70 -13.14
CA LEU A 190 -6.47 15.89 -11.69
C LEU A 190 -7.60 15.15 -10.94
N ASP A 191 -8.69 14.81 -11.63
CA ASP A 191 -9.89 14.20 -11.08
C ASP A 191 -10.35 13.08 -12.04
N PRO A 192 -10.51 11.82 -11.59
CA PRO A 192 -10.22 11.31 -10.23
C PRO A 192 -8.72 11.23 -9.92
N THR A 193 -8.38 11.12 -8.64
CA THR A 193 -6.99 11.00 -8.17
C THR A 193 -6.79 9.89 -7.13
N TYR A 194 -5.52 9.54 -6.89
CA TYR A 194 -5.12 8.56 -5.88
C TYR A 194 -3.73 8.91 -5.34
N CYS A 195 -3.33 8.27 -4.25
CA CYS A 195 -2.21 8.69 -3.41
C CYS A 195 -0.89 8.89 -4.17
N SER A 196 -0.45 7.87 -4.93
CA SER A 196 0.79 7.91 -5.71
C SER A 196 0.70 8.78 -6.97
N LYS A 197 -0.49 8.93 -7.57
CA LYS A 197 -0.71 9.85 -8.71
C LYS A 197 -0.46 11.30 -8.32
N ILE A 198 -0.85 11.72 -7.12
CA ILE A 198 -0.57 13.08 -6.61
C ILE A 198 0.94 13.34 -6.59
N VAL A 199 1.72 12.40 -6.03
CA VAL A 199 3.18 12.51 -5.94
C VAL A 199 3.82 12.55 -7.33
N TRP A 200 3.45 11.63 -8.21
CA TRP A 200 3.99 11.57 -9.56
C TRP A 200 3.69 12.84 -10.36
N GLN A 201 2.44 13.35 -10.32
CA GLN A 201 2.10 14.59 -11.03
C GLN A 201 2.83 15.80 -10.47
N ALA A 202 3.07 15.85 -9.15
CA ALA A 202 3.84 16.93 -8.53
C ALA A 202 5.25 17.01 -9.13
N TYR A 203 5.93 15.87 -9.23
CA TYR A 203 7.28 15.78 -9.78
C TYR A 203 7.34 15.79 -11.32
N LEU A 204 6.22 15.55 -11.99
CA LEU A 204 6.08 15.74 -13.44
C LEU A 204 5.96 17.22 -13.80
N ASN A 205 5.15 17.99 -13.06
CA ASN A 205 4.68 19.30 -13.49
C ASN A 205 5.23 20.48 -12.67
N GLY A 206 5.69 20.27 -11.45
CA GLY A 206 6.19 21.36 -10.59
C GLY A 206 7.59 21.82 -10.98
N PRO A 207 8.60 20.92 -10.95
CA PRO A 207 9.98 21.22 -11.32
C PRO A 207 10.14 21.87 -12.72
N TYR A 208 11.24 22.58 -12.95
CA TYR A 208 11.52 23.22 -14.25
C TYR A 208 11.57 22.19 -15.40
N SER A 209 12.12 21.02 -15.12
CA SER A 209 12.04 19.85 -15.99
C SER A 209 11.45 18.68 -15.21
N ALA A 210 10.59 17.89 -15.87
CA ALA A 210 9.98 16.72 -15.26
C ALA A 210 11.04 15.80 -14.63
N GLN A 211 10.83 15.43 -13.36
CA GLN A 211 11.75 14.58 -12.59
C GLN A 211 11.39 13.09 -12.65
N VAL A 212 10.25 12.76 -13.28
CA VAL A 212 9.72 11.40 -13.41
C VAL A 212 9.46 11.06 -14.89
N PHE A 213 9.42 9.77 -15.20
CA PHE A 213 8.92 9.21 -16.46
C PHE A 213 7.43 8.89 -16.38
N ASN A 214 6.77 8.73 -17.53
CA ASN A 214 5.44 8.15 -17.60
C ASN A 214 5.53 6.64 -17.35
N PRO A 215 4.74 6.06 -16.44
CA PRO A 215 4.72 4.61 -16.23
C PRO A 215 4.12 3.90 -17.46
N ALA A 216 4.70 2.76 -17.84
CA ALA A 216 4.27 2.00 -19.02
C ALA A 216 2.80 1.50 -18.91
N GLY A 217 2.38 1.09 -17.72
CA GLY A 217 1.00 0.63 -17.45
C GLY A 217 -0.02 1.76 -17.25
N MET A 218 0.39 3.03 -17.42
CA MET A 218 -0.46 4.21 -17.18
C MET A 218 -1.08 4.28 -15.77
N ILE A 219 -0.52 3.54 -14.82
CA ILE A 219 -0.86 3.55 -13.40
C ILE A 219 0.44 3.72 -12.61
N VAL A 220 0.42 4.57 -11.58
CA VAL A 220 1.57 4.87 -10.73
C VAL A 220 1.44 4.05 -9.46
N LEU A 221 2.27 3.04 -9.24
CA LEU A 221 2.19 2.22 -8.03
C LEU A 221 2.90 2.91 -6.86
N PRO A 222 2.35 2.89 -5.64
CA PRO A 222 3.01 3.48 -4.46
C PRO A 222 4.44 2.95 -4.27
N TYR A 223 4.64 1.63 -4.27
CA TYR A 223 5.98 1.04 -4.08
C TYR A 223 6.93 1.25 -5.25
N SER A 224 6.39 1.40 -6.46
CA SER A 224 7.21 1.67 -7.65
C SER A 224 7.50 3.17 -7.84
N LEU A 225 6.99 4.05 -6.96
CA LEU A 225 7.23 5.49 -7.08
C LEU A 225 8.70 5.84 -7.30
N PRO A 226 9.67 5.30 -6.53
CA PRO A 226 11.08 5.63 -6.71
C PRO A 226 11.62 5.22 -8.08
N SER A 227 11.11 4.15 -8.70
CA SER A 227 11.60 3.67 -10.00
C SER A 227 11.15 4.55 -11.18
N TYR A 228 10.12 5.37 -10.99
CA TYR A 228 9.70 6.34 -12.01
C TYR A 228 10.58 7.60 -12.04
N PHE A 229 11.39 7.86 -11.00
CA PHE A 229 12.26 9.03 -10.98
C PHE A 229 13.42 8.86 -11.96
N LYS A 230 13.71 9.94 -12.68
CA LYS A 230 14.86 9.99 -13.57
C LYS A 230 16.15 9.96 -12.74
N LYS A 231 17.22 9.44 -13.33
CA LYS A 231 18.52 9.33 -12.66
C LYS A 231 19.02 10.68 -12.16
N GLU A 232 18.74 11.76 -12.90
CA GLU A 232 19.15 13.12 -12.58
C GLU A 232 18.48 13.68 -11.32
N ALA A 233 17.31 13.14 -10.95
CA ALA A 233 16.64 13.52 -9.70
C ALA A 233 17.44 13.04 -8.48
N ASP A 234 18.29 12.01 -8.64
CA ASP A 234 19.13 11.43 -7.58
C ASP A 234 18.31 11.15 -6.31
N ILE A 235 17.17 10.47 -6.48
CA ILE A 235 16.27 10.13 -5.39
C ILE A 235 16.93 9.13 -4.44
N LYS A 236 16.85 9.40 -3.14
CA LYS A 236 17.41 8.54 -2.09
C LYS A 236 16.39 8.32 -0.98
N GLN A 237 16.33 7.09 -0.47
CA GLN A 237 15.70 6.82 0.81
C GLN A 237 16.54 7.49 1.89
N VAL A 238 15.93 8.39 2.65
CA VAL A 238 16.61 9.16 3.70
C VAL A 238 16.37 8.60 5.09
N THR A 239 15.25 7.90 5.30
CA THR A 239 14.95 7.23 6.57
C THR A 239 13.79 6.23 6.40
N THR A 240 13.56 5.46 7.45
CA THR A 240 12.34 4.67 7.68
C THR A 240 11.76 5.08 9.03
N ILE A 241 10.46 5.41 9.05
CA ILE A 241 9.69 5.82 10.23
C ILE A 241 8.49 4.91 10.48
#